data_AF-A0AAN6Z218-F1
#
_entry.id   AF-A0AAN6Z218-F1
#
_cell.length_a   1.000
_cell.length_b   1.000
_cell.length_c   1.000
_cell.angle_alpha   90.00
_cell.angle_beta   90.00
_cell.angle_gamma   90.00
#
_symmetry.space_group_name_H-M   'P 1'
#
loop_
_entity.id
_entity.type
_entity.pdbx_description
1 polymer ?
#
loop_
_entity_poly.entity_id
_entity_poly.type
_entity_poly.pdbx_seq_one_letter_code
_entity_poly.pdbx_strand_id
1 'polypeptide(L)'
;AISYVWGARPTMHHPLKLKVNGVEILITESLFTCLQALRRNRVTALIWADAVCINQDDKVEQAQQARRMGMLYEWATRVIVWLG
;
A
#
# COMPACT_ATOMS: atom_id res chain seq x y z
N ALA A 1 -0.33 -9.52 2.91
CA ALA A 1 0.40 -8.30 2.51
C ALA A 1 0.38 -8.16 1.01
N ILE A 2 0.55 -6.95 0.47
CA ILE A 2 0.79 -6.74 -0.96
C ILE A 2 2.23 -6.27 -1.20
N SER A 3 2.78 -6.63 -2.35
CA SER A 3 4.08 -6.20 -2.85
C SER A 3 3.85 -5.61 -4.24
N TYR A 4 4.21 -4.36 -4.42
CA TYR A 4 3.95 -3.60 -5.64
C TYR A 4 5.10 -2.60 -5.84
N VAL A 5 5.27 -2.14 -7.07
CA VAL A 5 6.32 -1.17 -7.38
C VAL A 5 5.92 0.21 -6.86
N TRP A 6 6.84 0.84 -6.13
CA TRP A 6 6.72 2.25 -5.80
C TRP A 6 6.97 3.06 -7.07
N GLY A 7 5.88 3.52 -7.68
CA GLY A 7 5.93 4.41 -8.85
C GLY A 7 6.31 5.84 -8.49
N ALA A 8 6.05 6.75 -9.43
CA ALA A 8 6.16 8.17 -9.17
C ALA A 8 5.31 8.56 -7.94
N ARG A 9 5.80 9.55 -7.18
CA ARG A 9 5.04 10.09 -6.06
C ARG A 9 3.68 10.58 -6.54
N PRO A 10 2.60 10.38 -5.76
CA PRO A 10 1.28 10.86 -6.12
C PRO A 10 1.34 12.36 -6.41
N THR A 11 0.79 12.78 -7.55
CA THR A 11 0.79 14.19 -7.96
C THR A 11 -0.55 14.83 -7.62
N MET A 12 -0.53 16.13 -7.33
CA MET A 12 -1.75 16.91 -7.15
C MET A 12 -2.50 17.15 -8.47
N HIS A 13 -1.83 16.97 -9.63
CA HIS A 13 -2.43 17.20 -10.95
C HIS A 13 -3.36 16.06 -11.40
N HIS A 14 -3.16 14.85 -10.88
CA HIS A 14 -4.07 13.70 -11.04
C HIS A 14 -4.09 12.86 -9.75
N PRO A 15 -4.79 13.33 -8.70
CA PRO A 15 -4.71 12.70 -7.39
C PRO A 15 -5.49 11.37 -7.40
N LEU A 16 -4.77 10.26 -7.27
CA LEU A 16 -5.36 8.96 -6.95
C LEU A 16 -5.55 8.85 -5.44
N LYS A 17 -6.80 8.76 -5.02
CA LYS A 17 -7.20 8.83 -3.61
C LYS A 17 -7.71 7.49 -3.11
N LEU A 18 -7.31 7.14 -1.90
CA LEU A 18 -7.89 6.06 -1.12
C LEU A 18 -8.53 6.65 0.14
N LYS A 19 -9.77 6.23 0.44
CA LYS A 19 -10.44 6.64 1.67
C LYS A 19 -10.24 5.58 2.75
N VAL A 20 -9.58 5.94 3.84
CA VAL A 20 -9.30 5.07 4.98
C VAL A 20 -9.88 5.73 6.24
N ASN A 21 -10.81 5.05 6.92
CA ASN A 21 -11.48 5.56 8.12
C ASN A 21 -12.05 6.99 7.99
N GLY A 22 -12.56 7.33 6.80
CA GLY A 22 -13.10 8.67 6.53
C GLY A 22 -12.08 9.68 5.99
N VAL A 23 -10.79 9.41 6.09
CA VAL A 23 -9.70 10.28 5.64
C VAL A 23 -9.27 9.90 4.22
N GLU A 24 -9.08 10.91 3.35
CA GLU A 24 -8.51 10.71 2.02
C GLU A 24 -6.99 10.76 2.08
N ILE A 25 -6.34 9.72 1.55
CA ILE A 25 -4.89 9.67 1.38
C ILE A 25 -4.55 9.56 -0.10
N LEU A 26 -3.46 10.20 -0.50
CA LEU A 26 -2.92 10.08 -1.85
C LEU A 26 -2.07 8.81 -1.95
N ILE A 27 -2.32 8.04 -2.99
CA ILE A 27 -1.60 6.78 -3.25
C ILE A 27 -1.04 6.75 -4.65
N THR A 28 -0.02 5.91 -4.86
CA THR A 28 0.60 5.73 -6.17
C THR A 28 -0.37 5.01 -7.12
N GLU A 29 -0.15 5.19 -8.42
CA GLU A 29 -0.93 4.50 -9.45
C GLU A 29 -0.83 2.98 -9.33
N SER A 30 0.38 2.46 -9.08
CA SER A 30 0.57 1.02 -8.87
C SER A 30 -0.23 0.47 -7.69
N LEU A 31 -0.34 1.21 -6.58
CA LEU A 31 -1.14 0.78 -5.44
C LEU A 31 -2.64 0.88 -5.77
N PHE A 32 -3.05 1.95 -6.46
CA PHE A 32 -4.44 2.16 -6.84
C PHE A 32 -4.95 1.03 -7.76
N THR A 33 -4.19 0.69 -8.80
CA THR A 33 -4.56 -0.39 -9.74
C THR A 33 -4.56 -1.75 -9.06
N CYS A 34 -3.59 -2.03 -8.18
CA CYS A 34 -3.57 -3.24 -7.35
C CYS A 34 -4.85 -3.36 -6.50
N LEU A 35 -5.19 -2.33 -5.72
CA LEU A 35 -6.38 -2.34 -4.86
C LEU A 35 -7.68 -2.43 -5.67
N GLN A 36 -7.73 -1.79 -6.85
CA GLN A 36 -8.87 -1.89 -7.76
C GLN A 36 -9.05 -3.32 -8.29
N ALA A 37 -7.96 -4.00 -8.67
CA ALA A 37 -7.98 -5.39 -9.10
C ALA A 37 -8.43 -6.34 -7.98
N LEU A 38 -7.92 -6.15 -6.76
CA LEU A 38 -8.33 -6.93 -5.59
C LEU A 38 -9.83 -6.76 -5.29
N ARG A 39 -10.33 -5.52 -5.37
CA ARG A 39 -11.76 -5.23 -5.19
C ARG A 39 -12.61 -5.89 -6.28
N ARG A 40 -12.18 -5.83 -7.55
CA ARG A 40 -12.89 -6.45 -8.68
C ARG A 40 -12.98 -7.97 -8.53
N ASN A 41 -11.93 -8.59 -8.00
CA ASN A 41 -11.88 -10.02 -7.69
C ASN A 41 -12.60 -10.39 -6.38
N ARG A 42 -13.32 -9.45 -5.76
CA ARG A 42 -14.07 -9.65 -4.51
C ARG A 42 -13.22 -10.24 -3.38
N VAL A 43 -11.96 -9.84 -3.31
CA VAL A 43 -11.07 -10.26 -2.23
C VAL A 43 -11.47 -9.53 -0.96
N THR A 44 -12.12 -10.25 -0.04
CA THR A 44 -12.41 -9.76 1.31
C THR A 44 -11.30 -10.25 2.23
N ALA A 45 -10.29 -9.41 2.44
CA ALA A 45 -9.15 -9.73 3.30
C ALA A 45 -8.61 -8.48 4.01
N LEU A 46 -7.96 -8.69 5.15
CA LEU A 46 -7.12 -7.67 5.77
C LEU A 46 -5.87 -7.50 4.91
N ILE A 47 -5.73 -6.32 4.30
CA ILE A 47 -4.60 -6.01 3.41
C ILE A 47 -3.68 -5.03 4.11
N TRP A 48 -2.40 -5.39 4.16
CA TRP A 48 -1.33 -4.49 4.52
C TRP A 48 -0.66 -3.97 3.25
N ALA A 49 -0.54 -2.66 3.15
CA ALA A 49 0.16 -1.93 2.09
C ALA A 49 1.05 -0.86 2.75
N ASP A 50 2.35 -0.89 2.50
CA ASP A 50 3.35 -0.01 3.11
C ASP A 50 2.99 1.49 2.99
N ALA A 51 2.59 1.98 1.81
CA ALA A 51 2.22 3.38 1.59
C ALA A 51 0.99 3.85 2.41
N VAL A 52 0.21 2.92 2.97
CA VAL A 52 -0.97 3.21 3.79
C VAL A 52 -0.70 2.95 5.27
N CYS A 53 -0.01 1.85 5.58
CA CYS A 53 0.18 1.37 6.94
C CYS A 53 1.42 1.94 7.64
N ILE A 54 2.33 2.56 6.90
CA ILE A 54 3.53 3.22 7.44
C ILE A 54 3.33 4.73 7.30
N ASN A 55 3.60 5.49 8.36
CA ASN A 55 3.64 6.94 8.26
C ASN A 55 4.80 7.38 7.35
N GLN A 56 4.46 7.87 6.16
CA GLN A 56 5.46 8.26 5.16
C GLN A 56 6.16 9.59 5.47
N ASP A 57 5.60 10.39 6.37
CA ASP A 57 6.17 11.67 6.79
C ASP A 57 7.14 11.52 7.97
N ASP A 58 7.12 10.37 8.67
CA ASP A 58 8.06 10.05 9.75
C ASP A 58 9.19 9.13 9.25
N LYS A 59 10.36 9.73 9.00
CA LYS A 59 11.55 9.00 8.56
C LYS A 59 12.06 7.98 9.58
N VAL A 60 11.85 8.22 10.88
CA VAL A 60 12.29 7.32 11.94
C VAL A 60 11.39 6.08 11.93
N GLU A 61 10.08 6.27 11.86
CA GLU A 61 9.12 5.16 11.71
C GLU A 61 9.40 4.39 10.42
N GLN A 62 9.54 5.09 9.29
CA GLN A 62 9.80 4.46 7.99
C GLN A 62 11.03 3.55 8.04
N ALA A 63 12.13 4.00 8.64
CA ALA A 63 13.34 3.18 8.82
C ALA A 63 13.12 1.99 9.77
N GLN A 64 12.32 2.16 10.83
CA GLN A 64 11.95 1.06 11.72
C GLN A 64 11.08 0.02 11.01
N GLN A 65 10.09 0.45 10.24
CA GLN A 65 9.17 -0.43 9.51
C GLN A 65 9.88 -1.14 8.35
N ALA A 66 10.79 -0.46 7.64
CA ALA A 66 11.61 -1.07 6.60
C ALA A 66 12.41 -2.28 7.12
N ARG A 67 12.98 -2.17 8.34
CA ARG A 67 13.68 -3.28 9.00
C ARG A 67 12.75 -4.43 9.40
N ARG A 68 11.45 -4.16 9.60
CA ARG A 68 10.44 -5.15 9.98
C ARG A 68 9.71 -5.78 8.79
N MET A 69 9.91 -5.28 7.56
CA MET A 69 9.17 -5.76 6.38
C MET A 69 9.31 -7.27 6.16
N GLY A 70 10.51 -7.84 6.36
CA GLY A 70 10.72 -9.29 6.23
C GLY A 70 9.79 -10.11 7.13
N MET A 71 9.73 -9.74 8.41
CA MET A 71 8.84 -10.36 9.41
C MET A 71 7.37 -10.16 9.09
N LEU A 72 6.99 -8.98 8.56
CA LEU A 72 5.61 -8.70 8.19
C LEU A 72 5.15 -9.52 6.97
N TYR A 73 6.03 -9.71 5.99
CA TYR A 73 5.76 -10.61 4.86
C TYR A 73 5.70 -12.07 5.29
N GLU A 74 6.57 -12.48 6.22
CA GLU A 74 6.55 -13.83 6.81
C GLU A 74 5.24 -14.12 7.56
N TRP A 75 4.74 -13.14 8.31
CA TRP A 75 3.49 -13.27 9.07
C TRP A 75 2.23 -13.12 8.23
N ALA A 76 2.35 -12.63 7.00
CA ALA A 76 1.20 -12.53 6.12
C ALA A 76 0.75 -13.92 5.70
N THR A 77 -0.55 -14.23 5.89
CA THR A 77 -1.14 -15.49 5.40
C THR A 77 -0.86 -15.71 3.92
N ARG A 78 -0.88 -14.63 3.14
CA ARG A 78 -0.51 -14.60 1.72
C ARG A 78 0.15 -13.27 1.37
N VAL A 79 1.10 -13.31 0.45
CA VAL A 79 1.67 -12.13 -0.20
C VAL A 79 1.14 -12.07 -1.63
N ILE A 80 0.56 -10.92 -2.00
CA ILE A 80 0.07 -10.67 -3.35
C ILE A 80 1.08 -9.77 -4.06
N VAL A 81 1.68 -10.26 -5.13
CA VAL A 81 2.62 -9.48 -5.95
C VAL A 81 1.86 -8.82 -7.09
N TRP A 82 2.08 -7.53 -7.28
CA TRP A 82 1.48 -6.71 -8.32
C TRP A 82 2.57 -6.12 -9.22
N LEU A 83 2.51 -6.46 -10.51
CA LEU A 83 3.55 -6.11 -11.49
C LEU A 83 3.17 -4.94 -12.41
N GLY A 84 1.95 -4.41 -12.28
CA GLY A 84 1.39 -3.43 -13.22
C GLY A 84 0.38 -4.07 -14.15
#